data_AF-A0A7Z0LDL6-F1
#
_entry.id   AF-A0A7Z0LDL6-F1
#
_cell.length_a   1.000
_cell.length_b   1.000
_cell.length_c   1.000
_cell.angle_alpha   90.00
_cell.angle_beta   90.00
_cell.angle_gamma   90.00
#
_symmetry.space_group_name_H-M   'P 1'
#
loop_
_entity.id
_entity.type
_entity.pdbx_description
1 polymer ?
#
loop_
_entity_poly.entity_id
_entity_poly.type
_entity_poly.pdbx_seq_one_letter_code
_entity_poly.pdbx_strand_id
1 'polypeptide(L)' 'KETTPKEVAFIENWINNYPKKCLDYKSPKEFLSGG' A
#
# COMPACT_ATOMS: atom_id res chain seq x y z
N LYS A 1 12.51 18.23 5.77
CA LYS A 1 13.11 16.95 5.32
C LYS A 1 12.14 16.37 4.32
N GLU A 2 12.53 16.29 3.05
CA GLU A 2 11.73 15.66 2.01
C GLU A 2 11.91 14.14 2.11
N THR A 3 10.84 13.38 1.91
CA THR A 3 10.92 11.91 1.83
C THR A 3 11.53 11.52 0.49
N THR A 4 12.46 10.56 0.51
CA THR A 4 13.10 10.11 -0.72
C THR A 4 12.12 9.27 -1.56
N PRO A 5 12.23 9.29 -2.90
CA PRO A 5 11.41 8.42 -3.76
C PRO A 5 11.52 6.92 -3.40
N LYS A 6 12.68 6.50 -2.87
CA LYS A 6 12.91 5.12 -2.42
C LYS A 6 12.07 4.76 -1.19
N GLU A 7 11.95 5.68 -0.23
CA GLU A 7 11.11 5.48 0.95
C GLU A 7 9.62 5.49 0.58
N VAL A 8 9.21 6.37 -0.35
CA VAL A 8 7.85 6.36 -0.90
C VAL A 8 7.53 5.01 -1.53
N ALA A 9 8.38 4.51 -2.44
CA ALA A 9 8.17 3.22 -3.09
C ALA A 9 8.12 2.04 -2.11
N PHE A 10 8.92 2.09 -1.03
CA PHE A 10 8.89 1.07 0.02
C PHE A 10 7.55 1.08 0.76
N ILE A 11 7.06 2.26 1.16
CA ILE A 11 5.78 2.42 1.87
C ILE A 11 4.61 1.98 0.98
N GLU A 12 4.60 2.39 -0.29
CA GLU A 12 3.58 1.99 -1.26
C GLU A 12 3.55 0.47 -1.45
N ASN A 13 4.71 -0.17 -1.62
CA ASN A 13 4.79 -1.62 -1.75
C ASN A 13 4.33 -2.34 -0.47
N TRP A 14 4.64 -1.81 0.71
CA TRP A 14 4.24 -2.38 1.99
C TRP A 14 2.72 -2.30 2.19
N ILE A 15 2.11 -1.12 2.00
CA ILE A 15 0.66 -0.92 2.17
C ILE A 15 -0.15 -1.78 1.19
N ASN A 16 0.35 -1.97 -0.04
CA ASN A 16 -0.38 -2.74 -1.05
C ASN A 16 -0.26 -4.27 -0.86
N ASN A 17 0.84 -4.79 -0.29
CA ASN A 17 1.10 -6.23 -0.26
C ASN A 17 1.03 -6.86 1.14
N TYR A 18 1.41 -6.13 2.20
CA TYR A 18 1.58 -6.72 3.53
C TYR A 18 0.24 -7.00 4.25
N PRO A 19 -0.71 -6.05 4.32
CA PRO A 19 -2.01 -6.31 4.97
C PRO A 19 -2.82 -7.39 4.26
N LYS A 20 -2.70 -7.48 2.93
CA LYS A 20 -3.38 -8.50 2.13
C LYS A 20 -2.90 -9.91 2.47
N LYS A 21 -1.59 -10.09 2.65
CA LYS A 21 -1.00 -11.40 3.01
C LYS A 21 -1.39 -11.87 4.41
N CYS A 22 -1.52 -10.94 5.36
CA CYS A 22 -1.73 -11.29 6.77
C CYS A 22 -3.19 -11.28 7.22
N LEU A 23 -4.03 -10.44 6.60
CA LEU A 23 -5.37 -10.13 7.10
C LEU A 23 -6.47 -10.24 6.03
N ASP A 24 -6.14 -10.71 4.83
CA ASP A 24 -7.00 -10.69 3.64
C ASP A 24 -7.63 -9.30 3.40
N TYR A 25 -6.90 -8.26 3.80
CA TYR A 25 -7.35 -6.88 3.76
C TYR A 25 -7.36 -6.36 2.32
N LYS A 26 -8.44 -5.66 1.94
CA LYS A 26 -8.54 -4.98 0.64
C LYS A 26 -7.58 -3.79 0.62
N SER A 27 -6.63 -3.79 -0.32
CA SER A 27 -5.71 -2.67 -0.50
C SER A 27 -6.48 -1.36 -0.78
N PRO A 28 -5.89 -0.18 -0.51
CA PRO A 28 -6.51 1.10 -0.84
C PRO A 28 -6.94 1.19 -2.31
N LYS A 29 -6.16 0.60 -3.23
CA LYS A 29 -6.53 0.51 -4.65
C LYS A 29 -7.82 -0.30 -4.87
N GLU A 30 -7.93 -1.47 -4.25
CA GLU A 30 -9.13 -2.31 -4.33
C GLU A 30 -10.35 -1.63 -3.70
N PHE A 31 -10.14 -0.87 -2.63
CA PHE A 31 -11.20 -0.08 -2.00
C PHE A 31 -11.69 1.05 -2.92
N LEU A 32 -10.78 1.77 -3.57
CA LEU A 32 -11.10 2.89 -4.45
C LEU A 32 -11.66 2.45 -5.81
N SER A 33 -11.30 1.25 -6.29
CA SER A 33 -11.81 0.70 -7.55
C SER A 33 -13.21 0.06 -7.45
N GLY A 34 -13.77 -0.08 -6.26
CA GLY A 34 -15.09 -0.70 -6.02
C GLY A 34 -16.25 0.28 -5.85
N GLY A 35 -16.04 1.58 -6.13
CA GLY A 35 -17.08 2.61 -6.14
C GLY A 35 -17.88 2.64 -7.43
#